data_AF-S6BX69-F1
#
_entry.id   AF-S6BX69-F1
#
_cell.length_a   1.000
_cell.length_b   1.000
_cell.length_c   1.000
_cell.angle_alpha   90.00
_cell.angle_beta   90.00
_cell.angle_gamma   90.00
#
_symmetry.space_group_name_H-M   'P 1'
#
loop_
_entity.id
_entity.type
_entity.pdbx_description
1 polymer ?
#
loop_
_entity_poly.entity_id
_entity_poly.type
_entity_poly.pdbx_seq_one_letter_code
_entity_poly.pdbx_strand_id
1 'polypeptide(L)'
;MNDGFTDLRLNRQEDQVNESFWPSFTDIMTTVVMIFLIALVVLLVRNMELVRQLRATMEAERIAAELARATGEEKDSLSMALHRTEAELRQARLEILHLREKAVDREKVITDQIATINRLTEARDALERKYLVLVGDYDNLKVKYDKLVRPARSPAGRHVVEVRYWKEGGQYRIAWHEGDKGEFQPISRKHLDRVLSRLLKQHPNGLYVKVIFPENSGLSYNEAWEFTNHLHRNYDYYFRDDGKAARDAPRAGVTGGE
;
A
#
# COMPACT_ATOMS: atom_id res chain seq x y z
N MET A 1 -16.26 139.93 97.28
CA MET A 1 -15.84 139.31 98.53
C MET A 1 -15.60 137.83 98.29
N ASN A 2 -14.39 137.40 98.65
CA ASN A 2 -13.99 136.10 99.16
C ASN A 2 -14.13 134.90 98.21
N ASP A 3 -13.02 134.39 97.69
CA ASP A 3 -12.02 133.53 98.36
C ASP A 3 -12.45 132.06 98.37
N GLY A 4 -11.51 131.18 98.05
CA GLY A 4 -11.63 129.77 98.40
C GLY A 4 -10.90 128.82 97.47
N PHE A 5 -9.57 128.91 97.40
CA PHE A 5 -8.73 127.79 96.97
C PHE A 5 -8.89 126.60 97.94
N THR A 6 -8.79 125.37 97.43
CA THR A 6 -7.92 124.34 98.05
C THR A 6 -7.65 123.20 97.07
N ASP A 7 -6.40 123.13 96.60
CA ASP A 7 -5.75 121.91 96.11
C ASP A 7 -5.03 121.26 97.29
N LEU A 8 -5.31 119.98 97.57
CA LEU A 8 -4.60 119.16 98.55
C LEU A 8 -4.54 117.69 98.08
N ARG A 9 -3.63 117.44 97.14
CA ARG A 9 -2.74 116.25 97.04
C ARG A 9 -3.02 115.12 98.03
N LEU A 10 -3.23 113.89 97.56
CA LEU A 10 -2.63 112.71 98.21
C LEU A 10 -2.60 111.49 97.27
N ASN A 11 -1.36 111.17 96.86
CA ASN A 11 -0.98 109.89 96.29
C ASN A 11 -1.27 108.78 97.31
N ARG A 12 -2.19 107.86 97.01
CA ARG A 12 -2.30 106.56 97.66
C ARG A 12 -2.36 105.49 96.59
N GLN A 13 -1.22 104.85 96.41
CA GLN A 13 -1.04 103.65 95.61
C GLN A 13 -1.48 102.46 96.46
N GLU A 14 -2.47 101.70 96.00
CA GLU A 14 -2.49 100.23 96.05
C GLU A 14 -3.76 99.69 95.36
N ASP A 15 -3.47 99.02 94.25
CA ASP A 15 -4.05 97.79 93.70
C ASP A 15 -5.53 97.40 93.87
N GLN A 16 -6.02 96.92 92.72
CA GLN A 16 -7.20 96.10 92.48
C GLN A 16 -8.55 96.83 92.57
N VAL A 17 -8.99 97.32 91.42
CA VAL A 17 -9.92 96.63 90.51
C VAL A 17 -10.14 97.66 89.39
N ASN A 18 -9.21 97.74 88.44
CA ASN A 18 -9.43 98.54 87.23
C ASN A 18 -10.22 97.68 86.25
N GLU A 19 -11.49 97.53 86.60
CA GLU A 19 -12.58 97.12 85.72
C GLU A 19 -12.55 98.01 84.47
N SER A 20 -11.80 97.53 83.46
CA SER A 20 -11.57 98.18 82.18
C SER A 20 -12.84 98.10 81.36
N PHE A 21 -13.78 99.02 81.61
CA PHE A 21 -15.11 98.96 81.01
C PHE A 21 -15.29 99.70 79.68
N TRP A 22 -14.21 100.15 79.06
CA TRP A 22 -14.16 100.44 77.62
C TRP A 22 -12.79 100.02 77.08
N PRO A 23 -12.69 98.99 76.23
CA PRO A 23 -11.44 98.68 75.57
C PRO A 23 -11.03 99.89 74.74
N SER A 24 -9.76 100.27 74.77
CA SER A 24 -9.27 101.37 73.93
C SER A 24 -9.68 101.13 72.47
N PHE A 25 -9.99 102.19 71.72
CA PHE A 25 -10.36 102.09 70.30
C PHE A 25 -9.32 101.29 69.48
N THR A 26 -8.07 101.32 69.92
CA THR A 26 -6.97 100.51 69.38
C THR A 26 -7.17 99.00 69.61
N ASP A 27 -7.64 98.57 70.78
CA ASP A 27 -7.87 97.16 71.13
C ASP A 27 -9.08 96.57 70.39
N ILE A 28 -10.12 97.39 70.19
CA ILE A 28 -11.27 97.00 69.37
C ILE A 28 -10.87 96.89 67.89
N MET A 29 -10.02 97.78 67.38
CA MET A 29 -9.60 97.72 65.98
C MET A 29 -8.63 96.55 65.72
N THR A 30 -7.68 96.28 66.62
CA THR A 30 -6.76 95.15 66.48
C THR A 30 -7.49 93.80 66.57
N THR A 31 -8.50 93.67 67.43
CA THR A 31 -9.33 92.46 67.51
C THR A 31 -10.15 92.25 66.25
N VAL A 32 -10.77 93.30 65.70
CA VAL A 32 -11.49 93.22 64.41
C VAL A 32 -10.56 92.85 63.26
N VAL A 33 -9.36 93.44 63.19
CA VAL A 33 -8.34 93.09 62.18
C VAL A 33 -7.86 91.66 62.36
N MET A 34 -7.62 91.21 63.60
CA MET A 34 -7.19 89.85 63.89
C MET A 34 -8.25 88.82 63.49
N ILE A 35 -9.53 89.07 63.77
CA ILE A 35 -10.64 88.21 63.32
C ILE A 35 -10.68 88.16 61.79
N PHE A 36 -10.50 89.30 61.10
CA PHE A 36 -10.49 89.35 59.64
C PHE A 36 -9.30 88.60 59.04
N LEU A 37 -8.10 88.73 59.61
CA LEU A 37 -6.92 87.98 59.20
C LEU A 37 -7.08 86.48 59.41
N ILE A 38 -7.60 86.06 60.58
CA ILE A 38 -7.88 84.64 60.85
C ILE A 38 -8.91 84.10 59.86
N ALA A 39 -10.00 84.84 59.62
CA ALA A 39 -11.02 84.45 58.63
C ALA A 39 -10.43 84.34 57.21
N LEU A 40 -9.56 85.26 56.81
CA LEU A 40 -8.88 85.24 55.51
C LEU A 40 -7.94 84.05 55.38
N VAL A 41 -7.16 83.74 56.44
CA VAL A 41 -6.29 82.56 56.48
C VAL A 41 -7.10 81.27 56.41
N VAL A 42 -8.21 81.17 57.16
CA VAL A 42 -9.10 80.00 57.11
C VAL A 42 -9.70 79.80 55.71
N LEU A 43 -10.16 80.87 55.06
CA LEU A 43 -10.65 80.82 53.68
C LEU A 43 -9.56 80.39 52.70
N LEU A 44 -8.32 80.88 52.86
CA LEU A 44 -7.19 80.46 52.02
C LEU A 44 -6.84 78.99 52.23
N VAL A 45 -6.78 78.51 53.47
CA VAL A 45 -6.52 77.09 53.77
C VAL A 45 -7.60 76.22 53.14
N ARG A 46 -8.88 76.61 53.27
CA ARG A 46 -10.00 75.88 52.67
C ARG A 46 -9.96 75.92 51.14
N ASN A 47 -9.62 77.06 50.55
CA ASN A 47 -9.45 77.20 49.10
C ASN A 47 -8.28 76.32 48.60
N MET A 48 -7.15 76.30 49.31
CA MET A 48 -6.02 75.44 48.98
C MET A 48 -6.37 73.95 49.07
N GLU A 49 -7.16 73.55 50.07
CA GLU A 49 -7.64 72.18 50.23
C GLU A 49 -8.60 71.79 49.09
N LEU A 50 -9.55 72.68 48.73
CA LEU A 50 -10.44 72.51 47.58
C LEU A 50 -9.66 72.34 46.27
N VAL A 51 -8.64 73.18 46.04
CA VAL A 51 -7.79 73.09 44.84
C VAL A 51 -7.00 71.77 44.83
N ARG A 52 -6.50 71.31 45.99
CA ARG A 52 -5.80 70.02 46.10
C ARG A 52 -6.72 68.84 45.81
N GLN A 53 -7.94 68.84 46.37
CA GLN A 53 -8.94 67.80 46.11
C GLN A 53 -9.32 67.76 44.63
N LEU A 54 -9.56 68.91 44.01
CA LEU A 54 -9.88 69.00 42.58
C LEU A 54 -8.75 68.44 41.70
N ARG A 55 -7.49 68.75 42.02
CA ARG A 55 -6.34 68.19 41.30
C ARG A 55 -6.26 66.67 41.44
N ALA A 56 -6.42 66.15 42.65
CA ALA A 56 -6.41 64.71 42.89
C ALA A 56 -7.55 63.98 42.15
N THR A 57 -8.75 64.57 42.10
CA THR A 57 -9.87 64.00 41.33
C THR A 57 -9.61 64.03 39.82
N MET A 58 -9.04 65.13 39.30
CA MET A 58 -8.68 65.23 37.88
C MET A 58 -7.57 64.23 37.49
N GLU A 59 -6.58 64.03 38.36
CA GLU A 59 -5.53 63.03 38.15
C GLU A 59 -6.10 61.61 38.16
N ALA A 60 -6.97 61.28 39.12
CA ALA A 60 -7.64 59.99 39.18
C ALA A 60 -8.52 59.74 37.95
N GLU A 61 -9.28 60.74 37.51
CA GLU A 61 -10.10 60.67 36.29
C GLU A 61 -9.23 60.46 35.04
N ARG A 62 -8.11 61.18 34.95
CA ARG A 62 -7.16 61.02 33.84
C ARG A 62 -6.58 59.60 33.80
N ILE A 63 -6.12 59.06 34.94
CA ILE A 63 -5.59 57.70 35.02
C ILE A 63 -6.66 56.68 34.64
N ALA A 64 -7.89 56.84 35.14
CA ALA A 64 -9.00 55.97 34.79
C ALA A 64 -9.32 56.02 33.29
N ALA A 65 -9.30 57.20 32.68
CA ALA A 65 -9.50 57.38 31.24
C ALA A 65 -8.37 56.77 30.41
N GLU A 66 -7.11 56.93 30.84
CA GLU A 66 -5.95 56.31 30.19
C GLU A 66 -6.01 54.77 30.28
N LEU A 67 -6.37 54.21 31.44
CA LEU A 67 -6.56 52.77 31.62
C LEU A 67 -7.72 52.23 30.79
N ALA A 68 -8.86 52.93 30.75
CA ALA A 68 -10.01 52.56 29.94
C ALA A 68 -9.67 52.56 28.44
N ARG A 69 -8.83 53.51 27.98
CA ARG A 69 -8.34 53.53 26.60
C ARG A 69 -7.41 52.37 26.31
N ALA A 70 -6.40 52.14 27.15
CA ALA A 70 -5.45 51.05 26.96
C ALA A 70 -6.15 49.67 26.93
N THR A 71 -7.08 49.44 27.86
CA THR A 71 -7.89 48.20 27.87
C THR A 71 -8.82 48.07 26.67
N GLY A 72 -9.36 49.19 26.16
CA GLY A 72 -10.13 49.21 24.92
C GLY A 72 -9.29 48.81 23.71
N GLU A 73 -8.10 49.40 23.57
CA GLU A 73 -7.15 49.07 22.50
C GLU A 73 -6.69 47.61 22.55
N GLU A 74 -6.37 47.09 23.74
CA GLU A 74 -6.03 45.68 23.94
C GLU A 74 -7.21 44.76 23.54
N LYS A 75 -8.43 45.08 23.98
CA LYS A 75 -9.63 44.31 23.63
C LYS A 75 -9.87 44.30 22.12
N ASP A 76 -9.71 45.44 21.45
CA ASP A 76 -9.86 45.54 20.01
C ASP A 76 -8.80 44.70 19.28
N SER A 77 -7.55 44.78 19.74
CA SER A 77 -6.45 43.97 19.18
C SER A 77 -6.71 42.46 19.35
N LEU A 78 -7.20 42.04 20.51
CA LEU A 78 -7.52 40.65 20.81
C LEU A 78 -8.72 40.17 19.99
N SER A 79 -9.74 41.01 19.83
CA SER A 79 -10.91 40.71 18.99
C SER A 79 -10.50 40.52 17.53
N MET A 80 -9.60 41.35 17.01
CA MET A 80 -9.06 41.19 15.66
C MET A 80 -8.25 39.88 15.51
N ALA A 81 -7.40 39.56 16.49
CA ALA A 81 -6.64 38.32 16.50
C ALA A 81 -7.54 37.08 16.57
N LEU A 82 -8.60 37.13 17.39
CA LEU A 82 -9.60 36.06 17.48
C LEU A 82 -10.31 35.87 16.14
N HIS A 83 -10.80 36.94 15.50
CA HIS A 83 -11.45 36.83 14.21
C HIS A 83 -10.54 36.27 13.12
N ARG A 84 -9.26 36.64 13.13
CA ARG A 84 -8.26 36.10 12.20
C ARG A 84 -8.06 34.60 12.40
N THR A 85 -7.84 34.16 13.64
CA THR A 85 -7.63 32.74 13.95
C THR A 85 -8.89 31.91 13.68
N GLU A 86 -10.09 32.46 13.94
CA GLU A 86 -11.35 31.83 13.55
C GLU A 86 -11.48 31.68 12.03
N ALA A 87 -11.09 32.68 11.26
CA ALA A 87 -11.12 32.62 9.80
C ALA A 87 -10.15 31.55 9.27
N GLU A 88 -8.92 31.52 9.81
CA GLU A 88 -7.91 30.50 9.48
C GLU A 88 -8.41 29.09 9.83
N LEU A 89 -9.04 28.91 11.00
CA LEU A 89 -9.63 27.64 11.42
C LEU A 89 -10.79 27.20 10.50
N ARG A 90 -11.64 28.13 10.09
CA ARG A 90 -12.73 27.84 9.13
C ARG A 90 -12.16 27.40 7.79
N GLN A 91 -11.13 28.06 7.29
CA GLN A 91 -10.47 27.69 6.04
C GLN A 91 -9.82 26.30 6.14
N ALA A 92 -9.07 26.03 7.21
CA ALA A 92 -8.45 24.72 7.43
C ALA A 92 -9.49 23.59 7.52
N ARG A 93 -10.64 23.83 8.15
CA ARG A 93 -11.75 22.86 8.20
C ARG A 93 -12.30 22.55 6.81
N LEU A 94 -12.49 23.56 5.97
CA LEU A 94 -12.95 23.36 4.59
C LEU A 94 -11.92 22.57 3.77
N GLU A 95 -10.64 22.85 3.95
CA GLU A 95 -9.56 22.10 3.30
C GLU A 95 -9.53 20.64 3.74
N ILE A 96 -9.68 20.36 5.04
CA ILE A 96 -9.78 18.98 5.55
C ILE A 96 -10.98 18.24 4.93
N LEU A 97 -12.14 18.89 4.83
CA LEU A 97 -13.32 18.29 4.20
C LEU A 97 -13.06 17.96 2.73
N HIS A 98 -12.45 18.88 1.98
CA HIS A 98 -12.09 18.67 0.58
C HIS A 98 -11.06 17.54 0.40
N LEU A 99 -10.04 17.49 1.24
CA LEU A 99 -9.05 16.41 1.23
C LEU A 99 -9.68 15.06 1.57
N ARG A 100 -10.66 15.04 2.48
CA ARG A 100 -11.40 13.84 2.85
C ARG A 100 -12.26 13.34 1.69
N GLU A 101 -12.96 14.23 0.98
CA GLU A 101 -13.70 13.89 -0.23
C GLU A 101 -12.78 13.28 -1.30
N LYS A 102 -11.65 13.94 -1.58
CA LYS A 102 -10.63 13.41 -2.50
C LYS A 102 -10.07 12.04 -2.07
N ALA A 103 -9.92 11.81 -0.77
CA ALA A 103 -9.45 10.52 -0.26
C ALA A 103 -10.48 9.42 -0.55
N VAL A 104 -11.78 9.69 -0.33
CA VAL A 104 -12.87 8.75 -0.65
C VAL A 104 -12.92 8.45 -2.15
N ASP A 105 -12.76 9.46 -3.01
CA ASP A 105 -12.75 9.24 -4.46
C ASP A 105 -11.54 8.43 -4.91
N ARG A 106 -10.36 8.67 -4.32
CA ARG A 106 -9.17 7.85 -4.57
C ARG A 106 -9.36 6.41 -4.12
N GLU A 107 -10.00 6.19 -2.97
CA GLU A 107 -10.28 4.84 -2.46
C GLU A 107 -11.21 4.06 -3.40
N LYS A 108 -12.22 4.73 -3.99
CA LYS A 108 -13.06 4.13 -5.04
C LYS A 108 -12.24 3.74 -6.27
N VAL A 109 -11.39 4.64 -6.76
CA VAL A 109 -10.52 4.36 -7.92
C VAL A 109 -9.59 3.18 -7.64
N ILE A 110 -8.98 3.11 -6.45
CA ILE A 110 -8.14 1.98 -6.05
C ILE A 110 -8.95 0.69 -6.03
N THR A 111 -10.17 0.71 -5.50
CA THR A 111 -11.06 -0.46 -5.47
C THR A 111 -11.39 -0.95 -6.89
N ASP A 112 -11.70 -0.03 -7.81
CA ASP A 112 -11.98 -0.35 -9.21
C ASP A 112 -10.74 -0.89 -9.94
N GLN A 113 -9.55 -0.34 -9.64
CA GLN A 113 -8.28 -0.83 -10.16
C GLN A 113 -7.97 -2.24 -9.67
N ILE A 114 -8.17 -2.54 -8.39
CA ILE A 114 -8.02 -3.88 -7.83
C ILE A 114 -8.97 -4.87 -8.51
N ALA A 115 -10.24 -4.50 -8.70
CA ALA A 115 -11.20 -5.33 -9.42
C ALA A 115 -10.77 -5.59 -10.87
N THR A 116 -10.20 -4.59 -11.54
CA THR A 116 -9.68 -4.72 -12.91
C THR A 116 -8.46 -5.63 -12.97
N ILE A 117 -7.51 -5.47 -12.04
CA ILE A 117 -6.32 -6.33 -11.93
C ILE A 117 -6.74 -7.79 -11.73
N ASN A 118 -7.69 -8.05 -10.83
CA ASN A 118 -8.17 -9.43 -10.60
C ASN A 118 -8.76 -10.05 -11.86
N ARG A 119 -9.59 -9.32 -12.62
CA ARG A 119 -10.13 -9.81 -13.90
C ARG A 119 -9.03 -10.06 -14.94
N LEU A 120 -8.02 -9.21 -15.01
CA LEU A 120 -6.90 -9.39 -15.94
C LEU A 120 -6.06 -10.61 -15.57
N THR A 121 -5.82 -10.84 -14.27
CA THR A 121 -5.13 -12.03 -13.76
C THR A 121 -5.92 -13.29 -14.11
N GLU A 122 -7.24 -13.31 -13.86
CA GLU A 122 -8.10 -14.44 -14.23
C GLU A 122 -8.09 -14.73 -15.74
N ALA A 123 -8.13 -13.68 -16.56
CA ALA A 123 -8.05 -13.80 -18.03
C ALA A 123 -6.69 -14.34 -18.48
N ARG A 124 -5.59 -13.88 -17.86
CA ARG A 124 -4.24 -14.36 -18.10
C ARG A 124 -4.10 -15.84 -17.76
N ASP A 125 -4.61 -16.26 -16.61
CA ASP A 125 -4.57 -17.67 -16.18
C ASP A 125 -5.45 -18.57 -17.07
N ALA A 126 -6.60 -18.07 -17.51
CA ALA A 126 -7.45 -18.78 -18.46
C ALA A 126 -6.75 -18.95 -19.83
N LEU A 127 -6.02 -17.93 -20.28
CA LEU A 127 -5.26 -17.99 -21.52
C LEU A 127 -4.08 -18.97 -21.41
N GLU A 128 -3.36 -18.97 -20.29
CA GLU A 128 -2.27 -19.91 -20.02
C GLU A 128 -2.76 -21.36 -20.03
N ARG A 129 -3.91 -21.66 -19.40
CA ARG A 129 -4.54 -22.98 -19.49
C ARG A 129 -4.87 -23.38 -20.93
N LYS A 130 -5.43 -22.47 -21.74
CA LYS A 130 -5.71 -22.74 -23.16
C LYS A 130 -4.45 -23.01 -23.96
N TYR A 131 -3.37 -22.28 -23.68
CA TYR A 131 -2.09 -22.48 -24.33
C TYR A 131 -1.51 -23.87 -24.02
N LEU A 132 -1.55 -24.29 -22.75
CA LEU A 132 -1.08 -25.63 -22.35
C LEU A 132 -1.86 -26.76 -23.04
N VAL A 133 -3.19 -26.63 -23.14
CA VAL A 133 -4.03 -27.58 -23.87
C VAL A 133 -3.62 -27.62 -25.35
N LEU A 134 -3.46 -26.46 -25.97
CA LEU A 134 -3.11 -26.37 -27.39
C LEU A 134 -1.72 -26.95 -27.70
N VAL A 135 -0.75 -26.75 -26.81
CA VAL A 135 0.58 -27.39 -26.92
C VAL A 135 0.45 -28.91 -26.86
N GLY A 136 -0.32 -29.44 -25.90
CA GLY A 136 -0.58 -30.88 -25.81
C GLY A 136 -1.28 -31.45 -27.05
N ASP A 137 -2.26 -30.73 -27.60
CA ASP A 137 -2.94 -31.11 -28.83
C ASP A 137 -2.00 -31.10 -30.04
N TYR A 138 -1.12 -30.10 -30.12
CA TYR A 138 -0.09 -30.00 -31.16
C TYR A 138 0.90 -31.17 -31.09
N ASP A 139 1.39 -31.51 -29.89
CA ASP A 139 2.29 -32.65 -29.69
C ASP A 139 1.64 -33.96 -30.13
N ASN A 140 0.37 -34.17 -29.76
CA ASN A 140 -0.39 -35.34 -30.20
C ASN A 140 -0.58 -35.36 -31.72
N LEU A 141 -0.94 -34.23 -32.31
CA LEU A 141 -1.12 -34.11 -33.76
C LEU A 141 0.19 -34.38 -34.50
N LYS A 142 1.32 -33.89 -33.99
CA LYS A 142 2.65 -34.15 -34.53
C LYS A 142 2.96 -35.65 -34.54
N VAL A 143 2.72 -36.36 -33.44
CA VAL A 143 2.90 -37.83 -33.38
C VAL A 143 2.03 -38.55 -34.39
N LYS A 144 0.77 -38.12 -34.59
CA LYS A 144 -0.13 -38.71 -35.60
C LYS A 144 0.36 -38.42 -37.03
N TYR A 145 0.81 -37.19 -37.28
CA TYR A 145 1.34 -36.77 -38.56
C TYR A 145 2.59 -37.56 -38.94
N ASP A 146 3.56 -37.68 -38.02
CA ASP A 146 4.79 -38.45 -38.24
C ASP A 146 4.50 -39.93 -38.57
N LYS A 147 3.44 -40.50 -38.00
CA LYS A 147 2.97 -41.86 -38.33
C LYS A 147 2.36 -41.99 -39.72
N LEU A 148 1.81 -40.92 -40.28
CA LEU A 148 1.14 -40.89 -41.58
C LEU A 148 2.09 -40.53 -42.73
N VAL A 149 3.09 -39.69 -42.47
CA VAL A 149 4.03 -39.20 -43.49
C VAL A 149 5.23 -40.12 -43.69
N ARG A 150 5.46 -41.07 -42.77
CA ARG A 150 6.44 -42.13 -43.03
C ARG A 150 6.06 -42.93 -44.28
N PRO A 151 7.00 -43.14 -45.22
CA PRO A 151 6.72 -43.82 -46.48
C PRO A 151 6.21 -45.25 -46.23
N ALA A 152 5.33 -45.76 -47.09
CA ALA A 152 4.79 -47.10 -46.95
C ALA A 152 5.92 -48.15 -46.82
N ARG A 153 5.79 -49.05 -45.83
CA ARG A 153 6.75 -50.14 -45.57
C ARG A 153 6.98 -50.95 -46.86
N SER A 154 8.20 -50.91 -47.40
CA SER A 154 8.60 -51.57 -48.64
C SER A 154 9.79 -52.52 -48.44
N PRO A 155 9.85 -53.67 -49.12
CA PRO A 155 11.03 -54.54 -49.10
C PRO A 155 12.20 -54.00 -49.94
N ALA A 156 12.00 -52.96 -50.75
CA ALA A 156 12.99 -52.46 -51.72
C ALA A 156 14.31 -52.04 -51.05
N GLY A 157 15.43 -52.66 -51.45
CA GLY A 157 16.77 -52.38 -50.94
C GLY A 157 17.07 -52.90 -49.53
N ARG A 158 16.15 -53.67 -48.94
CA ARG A 158 16.25 -54.25 -47.59
C ARG A 158 16.47 -55.75 -47.66
N HIS A 159 17.04 -56.33 -46.60
CA HIS A 159 17.23 -57.77 -46.54
C HIS A 159 15.93 -58.44 -46.05
N VAL A 160 15.26 -59.19 -46.93
CA VAL A 160 13.97 -59.81 -46.64
C VAL A 160 14.17 -61.09 -45.84
N VAL A 161 13.46 -61.21 -44.73
CA VAL A 161 13.42 -62.42 -43.91
C VAL A 161 11.96 -62.80 -43.67
N GLU A 162 11.59 -64.02 -44.03
CA GLU A 162 10.26 -64.54 -43.78
C GLU A 162 10.28 -65.47 -42.57
N VAL A 163 9.32 -65.27 -41.66
CA VAL A 163 9.19 -66.06 -40.43
C VAL A 163 7.78 -66.61 -40.34
N ARG A 164 7.67 -67.93 -40.36
CA ARG A 164 6.42 -68.66 -40.16
C ARG A 164 6.28 -69.04 -38.69
N TYR A 165 5.12 -68.79 -38.12
CA TYR A 165 4.82 -69.13 -36.72
C TYR A 165 3.47 -69.83 -36.63
N TRP A 166 3.43 -70.96 -35.92
CA TRP A 166 2.22 -71.74 -35.69
C TRP A 166 2.32 -72.56 -34.41
N LYS A 167 1.21 -73.15 -34.00
CA LYS A 167 1.03 -73.98 -32.82
C LYS A 167 0.37 -75.28 -33.24
N GLU A 168 1.03 -76.39 -32.95
CA GLU A 168 0.60 -77.73 -33.33
C GLU A 168 0.79 -78.68 -32.14
N GLY A 169 -0.26 -79.42 -31.76
CA GLY A 169 -0.20 -80.32 -30.59
C GLY A 169 0.13 -79.59 -29.28
N GLY A 170 -0.26 -78.32 -29.15
CA GLY A 170 0.07 -77.47 -27.99
C GLY A 170 1.50 -76.92 -27.98
N GLN A 171 2.34 -77.26 -28.95
CA GLN A 171 3.72 -76.78 -29.05
C GLN A 171 3.86 -75.68 -30.10
N TYR A 172 4.59 -74.62 -29.75
CA TYR A 172 4.91 -73.55 -30.69
C TYR A 172 6.02 -73.96 -31.63
N ARG A 173 5.81 -73.71 -32.92
CA ARG A 173 6.77 -73.99 -33.98
C ARG A 173 7.07 -72.72 -34.77
N ILE A 174 8.34 -72.54 -35.06
CA ILE A 174 8.84 -71.43 -35.85
C ILE A 174 9.65 -72.03 -36.99
N ALA A 175 9.42 -71.52 -38.19
CA ALA A 175 10.32 -71.75 -39.31
C ALA A 175 10.65 -70.42 -39.94
N TRP A 176 11.83 -70.33 -40.54
CA TRP A 176 12.28 -69.09 -41.14
C TRP A 176 12.92 -69.38 -42.49
N HIS A 177 12.96 -68.34 -43.33
CA HIS A 177 13.59 -68.39 -44.64
C HIS A 177 14.24 -67.04 -44.94
N GLU A 178 15.39 -67.08 -45.62
CA GLU A 178 16.19 -65.93 -45.97
C GLU A 178 16.02 -65.58 -47.46
N GLY A 179 15.44 -64.41 -47.75
CA GLY A 179 15.09 -63.97 -49.10
C GLY A 179 13.74 -64.52 -49.61
N ASP A 180 13.47 -64.34 -50.92
CA ASP A 180 12.17 -64.71 -51.52
C ASP A 180 12.14 -66.13 -52.13
N LYS A 181 13.29 -66.81 -52.21
CA LYS A 181 13.42 -68.13 -52.86
C LYS A 181 14.20 -69.11 -51.99
N GLY A 182 13.47 -69.94 -51.24
CA GLY A 182 14.02 -71.07 -50.51
C GLY A 182 13.02 -71.67 -49.53
N GLU A 183 13.39 -72.82 -48.97
CA GLU A 183 12.52 -73.60 -48.11
C GLU A 183 12.58 -73.11 -46.65
N PHE A 184 11.43 -73.13 -45.99
CA PHE A 184 11.32 -72.76 -44.58
C PHE A 184 12.06 -73.78 -43.70
N GLN A 185 13.05 -73.31 -42.94
CA GLN A 185 13.84 -74.13 -42.04
C GLN A 185 13.32 -74.00 -40.60
N PRO A 186 13.02 -75.12 -39.91
CA PRO A 186 12.56 -75.07 -38.52
C PRO A 186 13.66 -74.52 -37.61
N ILE A 187 13.29 -73.61 -36.72
CA ILE A 187 14.23 -72.92 -35.82
C ILE A 187 13.60 -72.67 -34.45
N SER A 188 14.40 -72.68 -33.39
CA SER A 188 13.93 -72.25 -32.06
C SER A 188 13.89 -70.74 -31.95
N ARG A 189 13.04 -70.18 -31.08
CA ARG A 189 12.95 -68.73 -30.86
C ARG A 189 14.29 -68.08 -30.54
N LYS A 190 15.06 -68.65 -29.60
CA LYS A 190 16.39 -68.16 -29.24
C LYS A 190 17.37 -68.19 -30.42
N HIS A 191 17.26 -69.17 -31.29
CA HIS A 191 18.11 -69.27 -32.47
C HIS A 191 17.71 -68.25 -33.54
N LEU A 192 16.40 -68.06 -33.75
CA LEU A 192 15.88 -67.02 -34.64
C LEU A 192 16.40 -65.63 -34.23
N ASP A 193 16.32 -65.29 -32.95
CA ASP A 193 16.79 -63.98 -32.45
C ASP A 193 18.30 -63.79 -32.68
N ARG A 194 19.10 -64.86 -32.53
CA ARG A 194 20.55 -64.82 -32.85
C ARG A 194 20.81 -64.63 -34.33
N VAL A 195 20.05 -65.32 -35.19
CA VAL A 195 20.14 -65.18 -36.65
C VAL A 195 19.76 -63.77 -37.08
N LEU A 196 18.62 -63.26 -36.63
CA LEU A 196 18.15 -61.91 -36.94
C LEU A 196 19.13 -60.86 -36.40
N SER A 197 19.66 -61.00 -35.19
CA SER A 197 20.66 -60.08 -34.63
C SER A 197 21.95 -60.06 -35.44
N ARG A 198 22.37 -61.21 -35.97
CA ARG A 198 23.54 -61.31 -36.86
C ARG A 198 23.27 -60.64 -38.21
N LEU A 199 22.14 -60.95 -38.85
CA LEU A 199 21.73 -60.35 -40.12
C LEU A 199 21.60 -58.82 -39.99
N LEU A 200 21.07 -58.34 -38.87
CA LEU A 200 20.93 -56.92 -38.59
C LEU A 200 22.28 -56.17 -38.58
N LYS A 201 23.35 -56.85 -38.14
CA LYS A 201 24.72 -56.31 -38.16
C LYS A 201 25.36 -56.42 -39.54
N GLN A 202 25.02 -57.46 -40.30
CA GLN A 202 25.59 -57.73 -41.62
C GLN A 202 24.97 -56.86 -42.72
N HIS A 203 23.71 -56.46 -42.56
CA HIS A 203 22.99 -55.64 -43.54
C HIS A 203 22.79 -54.21 -43.01
N PRO A 204 23.65 -53.24 -43.41
CA PRO A 204 23.55 -51.86 -42.95
C PRO A 204 22.24 -51.19 -43.39
N ASN A 205 21.67 -51.67 -44.50
CA ASN A 205 20.37 -51.22 -45.01
C ASN A 205 19.20 -51.76 -44.19
N GLY A 206 19.38 -52.56 -43.13
CA GLY A 206 18.30 -53.05 -42.28
C GLY A 206 17.50 -54.23 -42.86
N LEU A 207 16.74 -54.88 -41.98
CA LEU A 207 15.96 -56.09 -42.30
C LEU A 207 14.49 -55.77 -42.53
N TYR A 208 13.87 -56.42 -43.51
CA TYR A 208 12.42 -56.46 -43.69
C TYR A 208 11.91 -57.82 -43.19
N VAL A 209 11.23 -57.83 -42.04
CA VAL A 209 10.78 -59.07 -41.39
C VAL A 209 9.31 -59.33 -41.70
N LYS A 210 9.02 -60.31 -42.56
CA LYS A 210 7.67 -60.71 -42.93
C LYS A 210 7.23 -61.90 -42.07
N VAL A 211 6.21 -61.69 -41.24
CA VAL A 211 5.64 -62.75 -40.40
C VAL A 211 4.46 -63.37 -41.15
N ILE A 212 4.45 -64.70 -41.23
CA ILE A 212 3.45 -65.48 -41.97
C ILE A 212 2.76 -66.43 -40.99
N PHE A 213 1.43 -66.36 -40.93
CA PHE A 213 0.59 -67.27 -40.17
C PHE A 213 -0.14 -68.19 -41.15
N PRO A 214 0.08 -69.52 -41.10
CA PRO A 214 -0.68 -70.48 -41.89
C PRO A 214 -2.18 -70.42 -41.55
N GLU A 215 -3.07 -70.83 -42.47
CA GLU A 215 -4.52 -70.80 -42.25
C GLU A 215 -4.95 -71.57 -40.99
N ASN A 216 -4.28 -72.68 -40.68
CA ASN A 216 -4.47 -73.47 -39.47
C ASN A 216 -3.34 -73.25 -38.45
N SER A 217 -2.94 -72.00 -38.22
CA SER A 217 -1.81 -71.70 -37.33
C SER A 217 -2.04 -72.12 -35.87
N GLY A 218 -3.28 -72.33 -35.41
CA GLY A 218 -3.58 -72.69 -34.02
C GLY A 218 -3.21 -71.61 -32.99
N LEU A 219 -2.91 -70.39 -33.46
CA LEU A 219 -2.56 -69.24 -32.63
C LEU A 219 -3.78 -68.36 -32.36
N SER A 220 -3.87 -67.83 -31.15
CA SER A 220 -4.75 -66.71 -30.84
C SER A 220 -4.22 -65.39 -31.42
N TYR A 221 -5.11 -64.41 -31.54
CA TYR A 221 -4.76 -63.07 -31.99
C TYR A 221 -3.63 -62.44 -31.15
N ASN A 222 -3.70 -62.56 -29.82
CA ASN A 222 -2.69 -61.99 -28.93
C ASN A 222 -1.33 -62.67 -29.10
N GLU A 223 -1.27 -64.00 -29.22
CA GLU A 223 -0.01 -64.75 -29.45
C GLU A 223 0.64 -64.35 -30.78
N ALA A 224 -0.16 -64.23 -31.85
CA ALA A 224 0.32 -63.79 -33.16
C ALA A 224 0.81 -62.33 -33.14
N TRP A 225 0.08 -61.45 -32.45
CA TRP A 225 0.41 -60.04 -32.32
C TRP A 225 1.69 -59.82 -31.50
N GLU A 226 1.82 -60.47 -30.34
CA GLU A 226 3.02 -60.39 -29.49
C GLU A 226 4.27 -60.88 -30.24
N PHE A 227 4.15 -62.00 -30.96
CA PHE A 227 5.23 -62.53 -31.77
C PHE A 227 5.67 -61.55 -32.86
N THR A 228 4.71 -60.97 -33.59
CA THR A 228 4.94 -60.00 -34.67
C THR A 228 5.58 -58.73 -34.14
N ASN A 229 4.98 -58.15 -33.09
CA ASN A 229 5.43 -56.90 -32.49
C ASN A 229 6.86 -57.03 -31.95
N HIS A 230 7.20 -58.16 -31.32
CA HIS A 230 8.57 -58.43 -30.88
C HIS A 230 9.56 -58.42 -32.05
N LEU A 231 9.25 -59.12 -33.14
CA LEU A 231 10.15 -59.19 -34.29
C LEU A 231 10.30 -57.84 -34.99
N HIS A 232 9.18 -57.12 -35.17
CA HIS A 232 9.18 -55.81 -35.81
C HIS A 232 9.94 -54.76 -35.02
N ARG A 233 9.68 -54.63 -33.71
CA ARG A 233 10.36 -53.63 -32.86
C ARG A 233 11.86 -53.86 -32.71
N ASN A 234 12.31 -55.11 -32.74
CA ASN A 234 13.71 -55.44 -32.47
C ASN A 234 14.55 -55.57 -33.74
N TYR A 235 13.95 -56.00 -34.85
CA TYR A 235 14.70 -56.41 -36.04
C TYR A 235 14.27 -55.73 -37.33
N ASP A 236 13.00 -55.30 -37.47
CA ASP A 236 12.52 -54.69 -38.72
C ASP A 236 12.94 -53.22 -38.84
N TYR A 237 13.40 -52.84 -40.04
CA TYR A 237 13.91 -51.49 -40.28
C TYR A 237 12.85 -50.39 -40.10
N TYR A 238 11.58 -50.71 -40.34
CA TYR A 238 10.50 -49.71 -40.36
C TYR A 238 9.96 -49.40 -38.96
N PHE A 239 10.01 -50.39 -38.06
CA PHE A 239 9.42 -50.30 -36.71
C PHE A 239 10.46 -50.10 -35.60
N ARG A 240 11.76 -50.29 -35.88
CA ARG A 240 12.83 -50.07 -34.89
C ARG A 240 12.98 -48.60 -34.48
N ASP A 241 12.70 -47.66 -35.38
CA ASP A 241 12.83 -46.21 -35.09
C ASP A 241 11.78 -45.69 -34.12
N ASP A 242 10.64 -46.39 -33.97
CA ASP A 242 9.60 -46.09 -32.99
C ASP A 242 10.13 -46.15 -31.52
N GLY A 243 11.20 -46.94 -31.27
CA GLY A 243 11.82 -47.07 -29.95
C GLY A 243 12.92 -46.05 -29.65
N LYS A 244 13.51 -45.41 -30.68
CA LYS A 244 14.55 -44.38 -30.53
C LYS A 244 13.93 -42.98 -30.40
N ALA A 245 12.95 -42.65 -31.23
CA ALA A 245 12.26 -41.36 -31.19
C ALA A 245 11.52 -41.10 -29.86
N ALA A 246 11.01 -42.14 -29.20
CA ALA A 246 10.36 -42.02 -27.88
C ALA A 246 11.35 -41.82 -26.71
N ARG A 247 12.64 -42.14 -26.89
CA ARG A 247 13.69 -41.97 -25.86
C ARG A 247 14.35 -40.60 -25.91
N ASP A 248 14.40 -40.01 -27.10
CA ASP A 248 15.05 -38.72 -27.36
C ASP A 248 14.05 -37.54 -27.37
N ALA A 249 12.78 -37.79 -27.04
CA ALA A 249 11.81 -36.73 -26.81
C ALA A 249 12.30 -35.85 -25.65
N PRO A 250 12.46 -34.53 -25.83
CA PRO A 250 12.83 -33.66 -24.74
C PRO A 250 11.77 -33.79 -23.66
N ARG A 251 12.17 -34.27 -22.47
CA ARG A 251 11.34 -34.09 -21.28
C ARG A 251 11.23 -32.58 -21.11
N ALA A 252 10.07 -32.03 -21.44
CA ALA A 252 9.77 -30.62 -21.20
C ALA A 252 10.09 -30.35 -19.73
N GLY A 253 11.22 -29.65 -19.52
CA GLY A 253 11.69 -29.29 -18.20
C GLY A 253 10.65 -28.38 -17.59
N VAL A 254 9.97 -28.87 -16.56
CA VAL A 254 9.33 -28.01 -15.57
C VAL A 254 10.47 -27.25 -14.90
N THR A 255 10.80 -26.09 -15.46
CA THR A 255 11.75 -25.15 -14.88
C THR A 255 10.96 -23.95 -14.37
N GLY A 256 10.88 -23.89 -13.04
CA GLY A 256 10.96 -22.69 -12.22
C GLY A 256 9.99 -21.55 -12.52
N GLY A 257 8.98 -21.43 -11.65
CA GLY A 257 8.52 -20.12 -11.17
C GLY A 257 8.75 -20.08 -9.67
N GLU A 258 9.83 -19.40 -9.26
CA GLU A 258 9.95 -18.80 -7.92
C GLU A 258 9.01 -17.58 -7.81
#